data_AF-A0ABD3N4P3-F1
#
_entry.id   AF-A0ABD3N4P3-F1
#
_cell.length_a   1.000
_cell.length_b   1.000
_cell.length_c   1.000
_cell.angle_alpha   90.00
_cell.angle_beta   90.00
_cell.angle_gamma   90.00
#
_symmetry.space_group_name_H-M   'P 1'
#
loop_
_entity.id
_entity.type
_entity.pdbx_description
1 polymer ?
#
loop_
_entity_poly.entity_id
_entity_poly.type
_entity_poly.pdbx_seq_one_letter_code
_entity_poly.pdbx_strand_id
1 'polypeptide(L)'
;MSSIPANHEPTRTVLLRPEEIVEDANTKLGRANGNTYQRKPGVTNVHDGQIMVRLKKARFIILDYGYTPNNHDHAIARTTPHISIPHGAGQTKCASKDCPRLGVPVLLYDSMPHEPMSLYLRGGLCFSCQRKLNEKRRTRRKRKGDDEEQPDDEPHSNGHRAARIESGASVGNQYRYNDQIVELNSDAIIINGPVAGTRTHGPDYRCHEIGNDLLGTVSQLSEETLSLVQQSDNTSWASPDSVNQQYQQAFLSATRATFLLTQWKASYDAQQQHSDYATNDDSAVDSEILDEAVDSTENALGMDHLDGPTPRYSMDQSDQFDHGATAEL
;
A
#
# COMPACT_ATOMS: atom_id res chain seq x y z
N MET A 1 20.88 38.36 -49.93
CA MET A 1 19.96 37.49 -49.18
C MET A 1 20.76 36.83 -48.08
N SER A 2 20.60 37.26 -46.83
CA SER A 2 21.39 36.71 -45.71
C SER A 2 20.51 35.74 -44.91
N SER A 3 21.05 34.54 -44.70
CA SER A 3 20.40 33.42 -44.01
C SER A 3 20.18 33.69 -42.52
N ILE A 4 19.06 33.19 -42.01
CA ILE A 4 18.70 33.20 -40.58
C ILE A 4 19.74 32.39 -39.79
N PRO A 5 20.34 32.93 -38.71
CA PRO A 5 20.98 32.08 -37.72
C PRO A 5 19.89 31.38 -36.91
N ALA A 6 19.74 30.07 -37.09
CA ALA A 6 18.87 29.27 -36.24
C ALA A 6 19.44 29.28 -34.82
N ASN A 7 18.76 29.98 -33.92
CA ASN A 7 19.08 29.98 -32.50
C ASN A 7 18.71 28.60 -31.93
N HIS A 8 19.65 27.66 -32.01
CA HIS A 8 19.55 26.40 -31.28
C HIS A 8 19.63 26.72 -29.78
N GLU A 9 18.47 26.92 -29.14
CA GLU A 9 18.40 26.79 -27.70
C GLU A 9 18.93 25.39 -27.35
N PRO A 10 19.94 25.27 -26.47
CA PRO A 10 20.44 23.97 -26.06
C PRO A 10 19.30 23.21 -25.41
N THR A 11 18.98 22.03 -25.95
CA THR A 11 17.85 21.22 -25.51
C THR A 11 17.96 20.99 -24.01
N ARG A 12 17.10 21.67 -23.23
CA ARG A 12 17.19 21.69 -21.78
C ARG A 12 16.80 20.30 -21.27
N THR A 13 17.79 19.44 -21.01
CA THR A 13 17.57 18.06 -20.59
C THR A 13 17.05 17.99 -19.15
N VAL A 14 16.21 17.00 -18.87
CA VAL A 14 15.72 16.72 -17.51
C VAL A 14 16.83 16.25 -16.54
N LEU A 15 17.91 15.67 -17.08
CA LEU A 15 19.05 15.18 -16.30
C LEU A 15 19.97 16.33 -15.87
N LEU A 16 20.23 16.41 -14.56
CA LEU A 16 21.34 17.17 -13.97
C LEU A 16 22.48 16.22 -13.63
N ARG A 17 23.72 16.64 -13.89
CA ARG A 17 24.91 15.84 -13.55
C ARG A 17 25.32 16.05 -12.08
N PRO A 18 25.87 15.04 -11.38
CA PRO A 18 26.29 15.17 -9.98
C PRO A 18 27.24 16.36 -9.73
N GLU A 19 28.16 16.63 -10.65
CA GLU A 19 29.14 17.71 -10.55
C GLU A 19 28.47 19.09 -10.50
N GLU A 20 27.35 19.25 -11.21
CA GLU A 20 26.60 20.51 -11.31
C GLU A 20 25.81 20.85 -10.04
N ILE A 21 25.75 19.93 -9.06
CA ILE A 21 24.85 20.01 -7.90
C ILE A 21 25.52 19.71 -6.56
N VAL A 22 26.70 19.07 -6.55
CA VAL A 22 27.48 18.81 -5.32
C VAL A 22 27.90 20.12 -4.63
N GLU A 23 28.28 21.15 -5.38
CA GLU A 23 28.61 22.47 -4.79
C GLU A 23 27.38 23.07 -4.07
N ASP A 24 26.22 23.12 -4.74
CA ASP A 24 24.99 23.65 -4.16
C ASP A 24 24.53 22.86 -2.92
N ALA A 25 24.69 21.52 -2.95
CA ALA A 25 24.36 20.64 -1.82
C ALA A 25 25.22 20.94 -0.57
N ASN A 26 26.49 21.31 -0.79
CA ASN A 26 27.49 21.52 0.25
C ASN A 26 27.49 22.97 0.78
N THR A 27 27.29 23.96 -0.09
CA THR A 27 27.45 25.39 0.26
C THR A 27 26.13 26.13 0.45
N LYS A 28 25.07 25.80 -0.30
CA LYS A 28 23.81 26.60 -0.34
C LYS A 28 22.63 25.92 0.36
N LEU A 29 22.51 24.61 0.25
CA LEU A 29 21.40 23.86 0.86
C LEU A 29 21.49 23.78 2.40
N GLY A 30 22.69 23.94 2.96
CA GLY A 30 22.93 23.77 4.40
C GLY A 30 22.74 22.33 4.88
N ARG A 31 22.85 22.11 6.20
CA ARG A 31 22.97 20.76 6.80
C ARG A 31 21.69 20.19 7.42
N ALA A 32 20.67 21.00 7.70
CA ALA A 32 19.48 20.55 8.43
C ALA A 32 18.40 19.95 7.53
N ASN A 33 17.65 18.98 8.06
CA ASN A 33 16.52 18.35 7.36
C ASN A 33 15.40 19.37 7.12
N GLY A 34 14.88 19.42 5.90
CA GLY A 34 13.86 20.39 5.49
C GLY A 34 14.42 21.75 5.06
N ASN A 35 15.75 21.95 5.06
CA ASN A 35 16.35 23.10 4.39
C ASN A 35 16.08 23.06 2.89
N THR A 36 15.92 24.24 2.29
CA THR A 36 15.59 24.39 0.88
C THR A 36 16.29 25.61 0.29
N TYR A 37 16.82 25.47 -0.92
CA TYR A 37 17.44 26.56 -1.68
C TYR A 37 16.85 26.61 -3.11
N GLN A 38 16.59 27.81 -3.62
CA GLN A 38 16.11 28.01 -4.98
C GLN A 38 17.31 28.20 -5.92
N ARG A 39 17.60 27.18 -6.73
CA ARG A 39 18.74 27.16 -7.68
C ARG A 39 18.51 28.08 -8.87
N LYS A 40 17.28 28.12 -9.38
CA LYS A 40 16.87 28.97 -10.51
C LYS A 40 15.53 29.63 -10.16
N PRO A 41 15.37 30.95 -10.41
CA PRO A 41 14.12 31.65 -10.17
C PRO A 41 12.99 31.02 -11.00
N GLY A 42 11.79 31.00 -10.41
CA GLY A 42 10.58 30.62 -11.11
C GLY A 42 9.93 31.79 -11.86
N VAL A 43 8.98 31.49 -12.75
CA VAL A 43 8.14 32.52 -13.37
C VAL A 43 7.10 32.96 -12.34
N THR A 44 7.06 34.27 -12.11
CA THR A 44 6.16 34.93 -11.16
C THR A 44 4.72 34.43 -11.31
N ASN A 45 4.13 33.98 -10.20
CA ASN A 45 2.77 33.42 -10.10
C ASN A 45 2.48 32.11 -10.86
N VAL A 46 3.41 31.57 -11.66
CA VAL A 46 3.20 30.33 -12.44
C VAL A 46 3.86 29.11 -11.77
N HIS A 47 5.13 29.23 -11.38
CA HIS A 47 5.87 28.10 -10.77
C HIS A 47 6.96 28.56 -9.82
N ASP A 48 7.27 27.77 -8.79
CA ASP A 48 8.28 28.11 -7.80
C ASP A 48 9.74 27.97 -8.33
N GLY A 49 9.92 27.48 -9.56
CA GLY A 49 11.23 27.36 -10.21
C GLY A 49 11.98 26.08 -9.83
N GLN A 50 13.31 26.12 -9.92
CA GLN A 50 14.15 24.97 -9.58
C GLN A 50 14.53 25.01 -8.09
N ILE A 51 13.98 24.10 -7.30
CA ILE A 51 14.13 24.02 -5.85
C ILE A 51 14.95 22.78 -5.47
N MET A 52 15.98 22.99 -4.67
CA MET A 52 16.73 21.94 -4.00
C MET A 52 16.22 21.78 -2.56
N VAL A 53 16.01 20.54 -2.11
CA VAL A 53 15.45 20.22 -0.78
C VAL A 53 16.32 19.17 -0.07
N ARG A 54 16.78 19.46 1.15
CA ARG A 54 17.42 18.46 2.03
C ARG A 54 16.35 17.65 2.77
N LEU A 55 16.46 16.34 2.68
CA LEU A 55 15.61 15.34 3.32
C LEU A 55 16.40 14.62 4.41
N LYS A 56 15.77 13.63 5.07
CA LYS A 56 16.40 12.81 6.11
C LYS A 56 17.58 11.99 5.56
N LYS A 57 18.42 11.46 6.47
CA LYS A 57 19.61 10.64 6.15
C LYS A 57 20.58 11.31 5.17
N ALA A 58 20.70 12.64 5.25
CA ALA A 58 21.47 13.48 4.33
C ALA A 58 21.06 13.44 2.84
N ARG A 59 19.94 12.78 2.47
CA ARG A 59 19.37 12.79 1.12
C ARG A 59 19.06 14.23 0.70
N PHE A 60 19.21 14.53 -0.59
CA PHE A 60 18.67 15.74 -1.19
C PHE A 60 18.03 15.44 -2.55
N ILE A 61 17.06 16.26 -2.93
CA ILE A 61 16.38 16.20 -4.23
C ILE A 61 16.39 17.57 -4.90
N ILE A 62 16.29 17.57 -6.23
CA ILE A 62 16.12 18.78 -7.04
C ILE A 62 14.85 18.63 -7.87
N LEU A 63 13.96 19.60 -7.71
CA LEU A 63 12.65 19.68 -8.33
C LEU A 63 12.60 20.90 -9.24
N ASP A 64 11.93 20.81 -10.39
CA ASP A 64 11.57 21.98 -11.19
C ASP A 64 10.09 21.92 -11.54
N TYR A 65 9.36 22.95 -11.10
CA TYR A 65 7.93 23.11 -11.37
C TYR A 65 7.65 23.80 -12.70
N GLY A 66 8.64 24.47 -13.30
CA GLY A 66 8.51 25.15 -14.59
C GLY A 66 9.02 24.33 -15.78
N TYR A 67 9.57 23.15 -15.52
CA TYR A 67 10.07 22.27 -16.55
C TYR A 67 8.93 21.45 -17.16
N THR A 68 8.65 21.67 -18.44
CA THR A 68 7.70 20.85 -19.21
C THR A 68 8.47 19.71 -19.89
N PRO A 69 8.30 18.45 -19.47
CA PRO A 69 9.03 17.33 -20.03
C PRO A 69 8.53 16.99 -21.44
N ASN A 70 9.44 16.52 -22.29
CA ASN A 70 9.12 16.00 -23.62
C ASN A 70 9.36 14.48 -23.72
N ASN A 71 9.11 13.89 -24.89
CA ASN A 71 9.23 12.44 -25.12
C ASN A 71 10.64 11.88 -24.85
N HIS A 72 11.69 12.67 -25.08
CA HIS A 72 13.08 12.29 -24.80
C HIS A 72 13.35 12.26 -23.29
N ASP A 73 12.84 13.22 -22.53
CA ASP A 73 12.96 13.24 -21.06
C ASP A 73 12.26 12.02 -20.43
N HIS A 74 11.08 11.65 -20.94
CA HIS A 74 10.41 10.41 -20.54
C HIS A 74 11.21 9.15 -20.89
N ALA A 75 12.03 9.16 -21.94
CA ALA A 75 12.95 8.06 -22.24
C ALA A 75 14.11 7.99 -21.23
N ILE A 76 14.74 9.14 -20.93
CA ILE A 76 15.80 9.24 -19.91
C ILE A 76 15.28 8.78 -18.53
N ALA A 77 14.08 9.22 -18.13
CA ALA A 77 13.50 8.89 -16.83
C ALA A 77 13.19 7.38 -16.66
N ARG A 78 12.96 6.64 -17.76
CA ARG A 78 12.79 5.18 -17.71
C ARG A 78 14.10 4.43 -17.46
N THR A 79 15.25 5.00 -17.83
CA THR A 79 16.56 4.35 -17.71
C THR A 79 17.42 4.92 -16.57
N THR A 80 17.00 6.01 -15.93
CA THR A 80 17.83 6.78 -14.98
C THR A 80 17.12 6.93 -13.63
N PRO A 81 17.50 6.17 -12.58
CA PRO A 81 16.74 6.12 -11.32
C PRO A 81 16.75 7.43 -10.54
N HIS A 82 17.74 8.30 -10.78
CA HIS A 82 17.85 9.63 -10.14
C HIS A 82 16.80 10.64 -10.63
N ILE A 83 16.07 10.33 -11.70
CA ILE A 83 15.07 11.20 -12.32
C ILE A 83 13.69 10.57 -12.13
N SER A 84 12.68 11.40 -11.96
CA SER A 84 11.28 10.95 -12.01
C SER A 84 10.41 12.02 -12.64
N ILE A 85 9.54 11.60 -13.55
CA ILE A 85 8.56 12.47 -14.20
C ILE A 85 7.17 11.91 -13.84
N PRO A 86 6.56 12.39 -12.74
CA PRO A 86 5.20 12.00 -12.39
C PRO A 86 4.19 12.39 -13.48
N HIS A 87 3.04 11.72 -13.50
CA HIS A 87 1.97 12.04 -14.44
C HIS A 87 1.50 13.50 -14.28
N GLY A 88 1.51 14.25 -15.39
CA GLY A 88 1.15 15.67 -15.41
C GLY A 88 2.20 16.63 -14.84
N ALA A 89 3.44 16.19 -14.65
CA ALA A 89 4.52 17.07 -14.20
C ALA A 89 4.76 18.24 -15.19
N GLY A 90 4.93 19.45 -14.63
CA GLY A 90 5.06 20.68 -15.42
C GLY A 90 3.76 21.20 -16.05
N GLN A 91 2.62 20.52 -15.87
CA GLN A 91 1.34 20.86 -16.52
C GLN A 91 0.16 20.93 -15.54
N THR A 92 0.09 20.01 -14.57
CA THR A 92 -1.00 19.93 -13.59
C THR A 92 -0.92 21.06 -12.57
N LYS A 93 -2.04 21.77 -12.37
CA LYS A 93 -2.18 22.85 -11.36
C LYS A 93 -2.10 22.31 -9.93
N CYS A 94 -1.79 23.20 -8.99
CA CYS A 94 -1.73 22.93 -7.57
C CYS A 94 -3.10 22.47 -7.04
N ALA A 95 -3.11 21.38 -6.26
CA ALA A 95 -4.31 20.84 -5.62
C ALA A 95 -4.87 21.73 -4.48
N SER A 96 -4.16 22.78 -4.10
CA SER A 96 -4.69 23.81 -3.20
C SER A 96 -5.77 24.61 -3.93
N LYS A 97 -6.95 24.74 -3.31
CA LYS A 97 -7.99 25.67 -3.75
C LYS A 97 -7.37 27.05 -4.05
N ASP A 98 -7.82 27.66 -5.15
CA ASP A 98 -7.47 28.99 -5.63
C ASP A 98 -5.96 29.26 -5.88
N CYS A 99 -5.14 28.21 -5.98
CA CYS A 99 -3.72 28.35 -6.28
C CYS A 99 -3.45 28.23 -7.80
N PRO A 100 -3.03 29.31 -8.50
CA PRO A 100 -2.82 29.28 -9.94
C PRO A 100 -1.51 28.58 -10.37
N ARG A 101 -0.66 28.19 -9.42
CA ARG A 101 0.67 27.62 -9.69
C ARG A 101 0.59 26.15 -10.09
N LEU A 102 1.65 25.64 -10.70
CA LEU A 102 1.83 24.21 -10.98
C LEU A 102 2.04 23.39 -9.69
N GLY A 103 1.39 22.23 -9.63
CA GLY A 103 1.34 21.35 -8.46
C GLY A 103 2.24 20.13 -8.51
N VAL A 104 2.58 19.67 -9.72
CA VAL A 104 3.37 18.46 -9.94
C VAL A 104 4.73 18.85 -10.55
N PRO A 105 5.85 18.74 -9.80
CA PRO A 105 7.17 19.04 -10.32
C PRO A 105 7.77 17.84 -11.06
N VAL A 106 8.79 18.12 -11.87
CA VAL A 106 9.72 17.10 -12.36
C VAL A 106 10.87 16.95 -11.37
N LEU A 107 11.23 15.71 -11.03
CA LEU A 107 12.42 15.38 -10.25
C LEU A 107 13.62 15.29 -11.20
N LEU A 108 14.50 16.29 -11.13
CA LEU A 108 15.70 16.39 -11.97
C LEU A 108 16.89 15.61 -11.40
N TYR A 109 16.90 15.40 -10.08
CA TYR A 109 17.91 14.59 -9.39
C TYR A 109 17.45 14.16 -7.99
N ASP A 110 17.79 12.93 -7.60
CA ASP A 110 17.71 12.41 -6.23
C ASP A 110 19.04 11.81 -5.80
N SER A 111 19.57 12.22 -4.66
CA SER A 111 20.83 11.67 -4.15
C SER A 111 20.71 10.24 -3.61
N MET A 112 19.50 9.76 -3.32
CA MET A 112 19.22 8.37 -2.90
C MET A 112 17.89 7.89 -3.52
N PRO A 113 17.89 7.50 -4.82
CA PRO A 113 16.66 7.19 -5.56
C PRO A 113 15.96 5.90 -5.10
N HIS A 114 16.66 5.04 -4.36
CA HIS A 114 16.09 3.83 -3.74
C HIS A 114 15.22 4.14 -2.49
N GLU A 115 15.30 5.36 -1.94
CA GLU A 115 14.48 5.76 -0.79
C GLU A 115 13.08 6.22 -1.24
N PRO A 116 12.01 5.97 -0.44
CA PRO A 116 10.62 6.24 -0.85
C PRO A 116 10.38 7.65 -1.38
N MET A 117 9.50 7.76 -2.39
CA MET A 117 9.25 9.01 -3.11
C MET A 117 8.84 10.16 -2.18
N SER A 118 9.50 11.30 -2.36
CA SER A 118 9.31 12.51 -1.55
C SER A 118 7.86 13.01 -1.56
N LEU A 119 7.42 13.61 -0.45
CA LEU A 119 6.09 14.24 -0.36
C LEU A 119 5.93 15.38 -1.38
N TYR A 120 7.01 16.07 -1.74
CA TYR A 120 7.00 17.12 -2.76
C TYR A 120 6.69 16.62 -4.18
N LEU A 121 6.81 15.31 -4.45
CA LEU A 121 6.41 14.69 -5.72
C LEU A 121 5.01 14.07 -5.66
N ARG A 122 4.60 13.57 -4.49
CA ARG A 122 3.29 12.91 -4.29
C ARG A 122 2.16 13.87 -3.94
N GLY A 123 2.46 15.07 -3.43
CA GLY A 123 1.45 15.94 -2.85
C GLY A 123 0.55 16.68 -3.84
N GLY A 124 0.93 16.79 -5.12
CA GLY A 124 0.21 17.62 -6.10
C GLY A 124 0.15 19.11 -5.74
N LEU A 125 1.00 19.58 -4.83
CA LEU A 125 1.06 20.94 -4.33
C LEU A 125 2.30 21.66 -4.86
N CYS A 126 2.13 22.93 -5.23
CA CYS A 126 3.25 23.82 -5.51
C CYS A 126 4.16 23.90 -4.26
N PHE A 127 5.45 24.18 -4.46
CA PHE A 127 6.43 24.17 -3.36
C PHE A 127 6.01 25.10 -2.22
N SER A 128 5.44 26.26 -2.55
CA SER A 128 4.94 27.23 -1.58
C SER A 128 3.77 26.68 -0.73
N CYS A 129 2.79 26.01 -1.33
CA CYS A 129 1.67 25.40 -0.58
C CYS A 129 2.12 24.18 0.21
N GLN A 130 2.98 23.33 -0.37
CA GLN A 130 3.56 22.18 0.33
C GLN A 130 4.38 22.61 1.55
N ARG A 131 5.13 23.72 1.47
CA ARG A 131 5.90 24.29 2.59
C ARG A 131 4.99 24.83 3.69
N LYS A 132 3.94 25.57 3.35
CA LYS A 132 2.91 26.02 4.33
C LYS A 132 2.26 24.84 5.04
N LEU A 133 1.87 23.79 4.31
CA LEU A 133 1.28 22.57 4.88
C LEU A 133 2.27 21.81 5.79
N ASN A 134 3.53 21.70 5.37
CA ASN A 134 4.58 21.07 6.17
C ASN A 134 4.86 21.84 7.46
N GLU A 135 4.86 23.17 7.43
CA GLU A 135 5.05 23.98 8.63
C GLU A 135 3.81 23.94 9.55
N LYS A 136 2.57 24.00 9.03
CA LYS A 136 1.34 23.76 9.83
C LYS A 136 1.37 22.39 10.52
N ARG A 137 1.86 21.35 9.82
CA ARG A 137 2.06 20.00 10.40
C ARG A 137 3.19 19.97 11.44
N ARG A 138 4.19 20.84 11.35
CA ARG A 138 5.31 20.96 12.32
C ARG A 138 4.88 21.72 13.57
N THR A 139 4.22 22.86 13.42
CA THR A 139 3.71 23.66 14.55
C THR A 139 2.63 22.91 15.31
N ARG A 140 1.68 22.24 14.64
CA ARG A 140 0.67 21.39 15.31
C ARG A 140 1.30 20.23 16.10
N ARG A 141 2.42 19.65 15.62
CA ARG A 141 3.16 18.61 16.37
C ARG A 141 3.94 19.13 17.56
N LYS A 142 4.30 20.42 17.59
CA LYS A 142 4.84 21.07 18.79
C LYS A 142 3.71 21.38 19.78
N ARG A 143 2.63 22.02 19.30
CA ARG A 143 1.48 22.41 20.14
C ARG A 143 0.65 21.25 20.69
N LYS A 144 0.65 20.06 20.07
CA LYS A 144 0.09 18.83 20.70
C LYS A 144 0.86 18.40 21.98
N GLY A 145 1.89 19.14 22.39
CA GLY A 145 2.51 19.03 23.71
C GLY A 145 2.19 20.17 24.68
N ASP A 146 1.56 21.27 24.23
CA ASP A 146 1.43 22.51 25.00
C ASP A 146 -0.01 23.09 25.07
N ASP A 147 -0.87 22.91 24.05
CA ASP A 147 -2.22 23.49 24.00
C ASP A 147 -3.28 22.43 23.63
N GLU A 148 -4.23 22.18 24.54
CA GLU A 148 -5.55 21.61 24.23
C GLU A 148 -6.52 22.71 23.71
N GLU A 149 -7.66 22.26 23.17
CA GLU A 149 -8.82 23.05 22.72
C GLU A 149 -8.78 23.79 21.35
N GLN A 150 -10.00 23.88 20.79
CA GLN A 150 -10.49 24.64 19.63
C GLN A 150 -10.29 24.09 18.19
N PRO A 151 -11.28 24.35 17.29
CA PRO A 151 -11.80 23.29 16.43
C PRO A 151 -11.72 23.54 14.92
N ASP A 152 -12.03 22.46 14.18
CA ASP A 152 -12.62 22.33 12.85
C ASP A 152 -12.18 23.22 11.68
N ASP A 153 -11.60 22.56 10.67
CA ASP A 153 -11.97 22.72 9.25
C ASP A 153 -11.28 21.63 8.40
N GLU A 154 -12.01 20.51 8.17
CA GLU A 154 -12.25 19.75 6.92
C GLU A 154 -11.12 19.49 5.87
N PRO A 155 -11.24 18.53 4.93
CA PRO A 155 -10.34 17.38 4.96
C PRO A 155 -9.48 17.23 3.68
N HIS A 156 -8.59 16.22 3.67
CA HIS A 156 -8.45 15.23 2.58
C HIS A 156 -7.23 14.31 2.75
N SER A 157 -7.52 13.00 2.78
CA SER A 157 -6.83 11.89 2.09
C SER A 157 -5.34 11.58 2.32
N ASN A 158 -5.12 10.44 2.98
CA ASN A 158 -4.24 9.29 2.68
C ASN A 158 -2.73 9.45 2.42
N GLY A 159 -1.97 8.57 3.07
CA GLY A 159 -0.55 8.33 2.80
C GLY A 159 0.11 7.45 3.85
N HIS A 160 0.05 6.12 3.65
CA HIS A 160 0.59 5.03 4.48
C HIS A 160 1.74 5.39 5.43
N ARG A 161 1.60 4.98 6.69
CA ARG A 161 2.68 4.98 7.68
C ARG A 161 2.62 3.67 8.47
N ALA A 162 3.78 3.04 8.65
CA ALA A 162 3.90 1.82 9.45
C ALA A 162 3.33 2.03 10.87
N ALA A 163 2.74 0.96 11.42
CA ALA A 163 2.01 1.00 12.68
C ALA A 163 2.86 1.60 13.81
N ARG A 164 2.37 2.71 14.37
CA ARG A 164 2.82 3.26 15.64
C ARG A 164 1.58 3.36 16.50
N ILE A 165 1.46 2.46 17.45
CA ILE A 165 0.30 2.35 18.33
C ILE A 165 0.38 3.51 19.32
N GLU A 166 -0.36 4.58 19.06
CA GLU A 166 -0.63 5.63 20.05
C GLU A 166 -1.85 5.17 20.85
N SER A 167 -1.62 4.64 22.06
CA SER A 167 -2.69 4.43 23.05
C SER A 167 -3.31 5.79 23.37
N GLY A 168 -4.52 6.03 22.91
CA GLY A 168 -5.16 7.34 23.03
C GLY A 168 -6.60 7.30 22.57
N ALA A 169 -7.50 7.12 23.54
CA ALA A 169 -8.94 7.32 23.39
C ALA A 169 -9.20 8.64 22.65
N SER A 170 -9.64 8.53 21.40
CA SER A 170 -9.81 9.68 20.51
C SER A 170 -11.30 9.96 20.33
N VAL A 171 -11.75 11.12 20.80
CA VAL A 171 -13.11 11.61 20.51
C VAL A 171 -13.23 11.78 19.00
N GLY A 172 -14.04 10.95 18.37
CA GLY A 172 -14.07 10.76 16.92
C GLY A 172 -14.07 9.28 16.54
N ASN A 173 -15.00 8.52 17.12
CA ASN A 173 -15.12 7.06 16.97
C ASN A 173 -15.50 6.60 15.54
N GLN A 174 -15.66 7.50 14.58
CA GLN A 174 -16.22 7.22 13.26
C GLN A 174 -15.17 6.63 12.29
N TYR A 175 -15.26 5.32 12.05
CA TYR A 175 -14.43 4.56 11.11
C TYR A 175 -15.22 4.19 9.86
N ARG A 176 -14.63 4.34 8.67
CA ARG A 176 -15.30 3.98 7.40
C ARG A 176 -15.01 2.52 7.02
N TYR A 177 -16.06 1.71 6.91
CA TYR A 177 -16.03 0.32 6.46
C TYR A 177 -17.12 0.09 5.41
N ASN A 178 -16.76 -0.48 4.24
CA ASN A 178 -17.66 -0.70 3.10
C ASN A 178 -18.55 0.53 2.76
N ASP A 179 -17.92 1.70 2.67
CA ASP A 179 -18.52 3.04 2.48
C ASP A 179 -19.56 3.50 3.53
N GLN A 180 -19.81 2.70 4.57
CA GLN A 180 -20.58 3.09 5.75
C GLN A 180 -19.66 3.70 6.82
N ILE A 181 -20.17 4.66 7.58
CA ILE A 181 -19.48 5.23 8.73
C ILE A 181 -19.99 4.50 9.98
N VAL A 182 -19.09 3.76 10.63
CA VAL A 182 -19.34 2.98 11.84
C VAL A 182 -18.75 3.73 13.03
N GLU A 183 -19.57 3.98 14.06
CA GLU A 183 -19.06 4.51 15.31
C GLU A 183 -18.53 3.36 16.18
N LEU A 184 -17.22 3.36 16.40
CA LEU A 184 -16.51 2.43 17.28
C LEU A 184 -16.63 2.86 18.75
N ASN A 185 -15.99 2.13 19.66
CA ASN A 185 -15.76 2.62 21.03
C ASN A 185 -14.33 3.21 21.15
N SER A 186 -14.09 4.00 22.20
CA SER A 186 -12.82 4.69 22.42
C SER A 186 -11.63 3.77 22.76
N ASP A 187 -11.92 2.49 23.04
CA ASP A 187 -11.00 1.38 23.29
C ASP A 187 -10.86 0.42 22.07
N ALA A 188 -11.54 0.71 20.95
CA ALA A 188 -11.57 -0.18 19.80
C ALA A 188 -10.20 -0.34 19.11
N ILE A 189 -9.76 -1.59 18.98
CA ILE A 189 -8.51 -1.95 18.29
C ILE A 189 -8.78 -2.14 16.80
N ILE A 190 -8.21 -1.27 15.96
CA ILE A 190 -8.36 -1.32 14.49
C ILE A 190 -7.20 -2.10 13.87
N ILE A 191 -7.49 -3.26 13.28
CA ILE A 191 -6.50 -4.13 12.62
C ILE A 191 -6.61 -3.96 11.09
N ASN A 192 -5.83 -3.03 10.54
CA ASN A 192 -5.84 -2.71 9.11
C ASN A 192 -4.93 -3.66 8.30
N GLY A 193 -5.41 -4.86 8.00
CA GLY A 193 -4.73 -5.84 7.15
C GLY A 193 -3.68 -6.70 7.88
N PRO A 194 -2.82 -7.43 7.15
CA PRO A 194 -1.94 -8.44 7.72
C PRO A 194 -0.92 -7.85 8.69
N VAL A 195 -0.87 -8.43 9.89
CA VAL A 195 0.04 -8.04 10.98
C VAL A 195 1.43 -8.65 10.71
N ALA A 196 2.50 -7.90 10.95
CA ALA A 196 3.86 -8.37 10.68
C ALA A 196 4.17 -9.71 11.37
N GLY A 197 4.47 -10.74 10.58
CA GLY A 197 4.64 -12.13 11.03
C GLY A 197 3.53 -13.07 10.52
N THR A 198 2.33 -12.55 10.27
CA THR A 198 1.27 -13.27 9.55
C THR A 198 1.52 -13.17 8.05
N ARG A 199 1.24 -14.24 7.31
CA ARG A 199 1.44 -14.33 5.85
C ARG A 199 0.17 -14.87 5.21
N THR A 200 -0.19 -14.33 4.06
CA THR A 200 -1.03 -15.05 3.09
C THR A 200 -0.15 -16.06 2.36
N HIS A 201 -0.15 -17.32 2.82
CA HIS A 201 0.37 -18.41 2.01
C HIS A 201 -0.63 -18.73 0.87
N GLY A 202 -0.29 -19.68 -0.01
CA GLY A 202 -0.99 -19.90 -1.30
C GLY A 202 -2.45 -20.38 -1.20
N PRO A 203 -3.06 -20.80 -2.33
CA PRO A 203 -4.48 -21.21 -2.38
C PRO A 203 -4.84 -22.42 -1.48
N ASP A 204 -3.84 -23.09 -0.93
CA ASP A 204 -3.95 -24.21 0.01
C ASP A 204 -3.88 -23.77 1.48
N TYR A 205 -3.58 -22.50 1.77
CA TYR A 205 -3.56 -21.94 3.14
C TYR A 205 -4.96 -21.54 3.57
N ARG A 206 -5.65 -22.45 4.26
CA ARG A 206 -7.08 -22.36 4.59
C ARG A 206 -7.26 -22.49 6.11
N CYS A 207 -8.49 -22.70 6.56
CA CYS A 207 -8.84 -22.76 7.98
C CYS A 207 -7.99 -23.74 8.80
N HIS A 208 -7.44 -24.81 8.20
CA HIS A 208 -6.65 -25.79 8.94
C HIS A 208 -5.22 -25.30 9.22
N GLU A 209 -4.61 -24.64 8.24
CA GLU A 209 -3.27 -24.05 8.33
C GLU A 209 -3.30 -22.77 9.16
N ILE A 210 -4.28 -21.89 8.90
CA ILE A 210 -4.52 -20.68 9.71
C ILE A 210 -4.83 -21.06 11.17
N GLY A 211 -5.51 -22.20 11.40
CA GLY A 211 -5.79 -22.72 12.74
C GLY A 211 -4.52 -23.09 13.51
N ASN A 212 -3.56 -23.74 12.85
CA ASN A 212 -2.26 -24.06 13.45
C ASN A 212 -1.46 -22.80 13.81
N ASP A 213 -1.40 -21.82 12.91
CA ASP A 213 -0.72 -20.53 13.15
C ASP A 213 -1.40 -19.72 14.25
N LEU A 214 -2.74 -19.76 14.33
CA LEU A 214 -3.52 -19.14 15.40
C LEU A 214 -3.20 -19.77 16.76
N LEU A 215 -3.19 -21.11 16.86
CA LEU A 215 -2.84 -21.83 18.09
C LEU A 215 -1.41 -21.51 18.56
N GLY A 216 -0.43 -21.53 17.64
CA GLY A 216 0.95 -21.13 17.95
C GLY A 216 1.05 -19.69 18.45
N THR A 217 0.35 -18.77 17.78
CA THR A 217 0.31 -17.35 18.19
C THR A 217 -0.34 -17.14 19.56
N VAL A 218 -1.41 -17.89 19.88
CA VAL A 218 -2.07 -17.84 21.19
C VAL A 218 -1.19 -18.43 22.30
N SER A 219 -0.45 -19.51 22.03
CA SER A 219 0.54 -20.05 22.97
C SER A 219 1.62 -19.00 23.29
N GLN A 220 2.22 -18.42 22.25
CA GLN A 220 3.22 -17.36 22.40
C GLN A 220 2.67 -16.14 23.17
N LEU A 221 1.46 -15.70 22.85
CA LEU A 221 0.79 -14.62 23.59
C LEU A 221 0.64 -14.95 25.08
N SER A 222 0.29 -16.19 25.42
CA SER A 222 0.12 -16.61 26.81
C SER A 222 1.43 -16.56 27.60
N GLU A 223 2.54 -16.99 26.99
CA GLU A 223 3.90 -16.95 27.57
C GLU A 223 4.39 -15.50 27.74
N GLU A 224 4.21 -14.66 26.71
CA GLU A 224 4.58 -13.25 26.74
C GLU A 224 3.77 -12.46 27.80
N THR A 225 2.47 -12.76 27.92
CA THR A 225 1.59 -12.15 28.94
C THR A 225 1.99 -12.60 30.35
N LEU A 226 2.29 -13.89 30.54
CA LEU A 226 2.74 -14.41 31.83
C LEU A 226 4.07 -13.77 32.26
N SER A 227 5.04 -13.66 31.33
CA SER A 227 6.32 -13.00 31.59
C SER A 227 6.15 -11.53 31.98
N LEU A 228 5.25 -10.79 31.32
CA LEU A 228 4.96 -9.40 31.63
C LEU A 228 4.42 -9.23 33.07
N VAL A 229 3.45 -10.07 33.48
CA VAL A 229 2.85 -10.03 34.82
C VAL A 229 3.87 -10.41 35.90
N GLN A 230 4.64 -11.48 35.68
CA GLN A 230 5.69 -11.90 36.63
C GLN A 230 6.82 -10.87 36.80
N GLN A 231 7.05 -10.01 35.79
CA GLN A 231 8.00 -8.90 35.91
C GLN A 231 7.40 -7.66 36.58
N SER A 232 6.09 -7.41 36.51
CA SER A 232 5.46 -6.35 37.30
C SER A 232 5.42 -6.66 38.80
N ASP A 233 5.30 -7.93 39.18
CA ASP A 233 5.28 -8.35 40.59
C ASP A 233 6.68 -8.32 41.25
N ASN A 234 7.74 -8.54 40.46
CA ASN A 234 9.12 -8.42 40.92
C ASN A 234 9.57 -6.95 40.99
N THR A 235 9.45 -6.35 42.17
CA THR A 235 9.80 -4.94 42.49
C THR A 235 11.28 -4.56 42.32
N SER A 236 12.10 -5.44 41.73
CA SER A 236 13.53 -5.26 41.47
C SER A 236 13.77 -4.54 40.14
N TRP A 237 13.52 -3.23 40.11
CA TRP A 237 14.06 -2.24 39.15
C TRP A 237 14.24 -2.71 37.69
N ALA A 238 13.27 -3.43 37.13
CA ALA A 238 13.18 -3.60 35.69
C ALA A 238 13.08 -2.20 35.06
N SER A 239 13.97 -1.87 34.11
CA SER A 239 13.91 -0.57 33.45
C SER A 239 12.50 -0.34 32.89
N PRO A 240 11.91 0.87 33.02
CA PRO A 240 10.62 1.18 32.42
C PRO A 240 10.57 0.84 30.91
N ASP A 241 11.72 0.89 30.21
CA ASP A 241 11.82 0.48 28.81
C ASP A 241 11.59 -1.04 28.61
N SER A 242 12.00 -1.88 29.55
CA SER A 242 11.85 -3.36 29.49
C SER A 242 10.39 -3.78 29.60
N VAL A 243 9.66 -3.19 30.56
CA VAL A 243 8.22 -3.47 30.76
C VAL A 243 7.41 -2.95 29.56
N ASN A 244 7.74 -1.76 29.05
CA ASN A 244 7.14 -1.23 27.83
C ASN A 244 7.42 -2.11 26.60
N GLN A 245 8.62 -2.68 26.47
CA GLN A 245 8.98 -3.57 25.37
C GLN A 245 8.17 -4.89 25.44
N GLN A 246 8.03 -5.48 26.62
CA GLN A 246 7.24 -6.71 26.81
C GLN A 246 5.74 -6.48 26.59
N TYR A 247 5.21 -5.35 27.07
CA TYR A 247 3.84 -4.94 26.78
C TYR A 247 3.60 -4.80 25.26
N GLN A 248 4.52 -4.14 24.54
CA GLN A 248 4.44 -4.02 23.08
C GLN A 248 4.50 -5.39 22.38
N GLN A 249 5.32 -6.32 22.88
CA GLN A 249 5.44 -7.66 22.33
C GLN A 249 4.15 -8.47 22.51
N ALA A 250 3.62 -8.56 23.73
CA ALA A 250 2.36 -9.23 24.03
C ALA A 250 1.18 -8.60 23.25
N PHE A 251 1.12 -7.27 23.16
CA PHE A 251 0.09 -6.57 22.39
C PHE A 251 0.17 -6.87 20.88
N LEU A 252 1.37 -6.99 20.32
CA LEU A 252 1.55 -7.41 18.92
C LEU A 252 1.09 -8.85 18.70
N SER A 253 1.40 -9.77 19.61
CA SER A 253 0.94 -11.17 19.54
C SER A 253 -0.58 -11.28 19.69
N ALA A 254 -1.21 -10.48 20.56
CA ALA A 254 -2.67 -10.37 20.65
C ALA A 254 -3.28 -9.85 19.34
N THR A 255 -2.67 -8.83 18.73
CA THR A 255 -3.12 -8.29 17.44
C THR A 255 -3.01 -9.33 16.32
N ARG A 256 -1.94 -10.15 16.31
CA ARG A 256 -1.79 -11.28 15.37
C ARG A 256 -2.85 -12.36 15.59
N ALA A 257 -3.10 -12.76 16.84
CA ALA A 257 -4.10 -13.78 17.17
C ALA A 257 -5.50 -13.34 16.71
N THR A 258 -5.89 -12.09 16.99
CA THR A 258 -7.17 -11.52 16.52
C THR A 258 -7.23 -11.48 14.99
N PHE A 259 -6.14 -11.07 14.30
CA PHE A 259 -6.11 -11.12 12.84
C PHE A 259 -6.31 -12.53 12.29
N LEU A 260 -5.52 -13.51 12.76
CA LEU A 260 -5.61 -14.90 12.31
C LEU A 260 -6.98 -15.52 12.60
N LEU A 261 -7.61 -15.19 13.73
CA LEU A 261 -8.98 -15.61 14.05
C LEU A 261 -10.01 -15.08 13.02
N THR A 262 -9.88 -13.82 12.57
CA THR A 262 -10.75 -13.29 11.51
C THR A 262 -10.52 -13.98 10.16
N GLN A 263 -9.26 -14.27 9.80
CA GLN A 263 -8.93 -14.99 8.57
C GLN A 263 -9.41 -16.44 8.62
N TRP A 264 -9.30 -17.09 9.78
CA TRP A 264 -9.78 -18.45 10.01
C TRP A 264 -11.29 -18.54 9.76
N LYS A 265 -12.07 -17.63 10.36
CA LYS A 265 -13.53 -17.59 10.18
C LYS A 265 -13.92 -17.35 8.73
N ALA A 266 -13.27 -16.39 8.05
CA ALA A 266 -13.52 -16.13 6.63
C ALA A 266 -13.20 -17.35 5.74
N SER A 267 -12.12 -18.08 6.03
CA SER A 267 -11.77 -19.30 5.30
C SER A 267 -12.73 -20.46 5.57
N TYR A 268 -13.22 -20.60 6.82
CA TYR A 268 -14.23 -21.58 7.19
C TYR A 268 -15.57 -21.31 6.48
N ASP A 269 -16.02 -20.05 6.45
CA ASP A 269 -17.27 -19.66 5.80
C ASP A 269 -17.24 -19.90 4.28
N ALA A 270 -16.11 -19.61 3.64
CA ALA A 270 -15.92 -19.90 2.22
C ALA A 270 -16.00 -21.40 1.91
N GLN A 271 -15.49 -22.28 2.80
CA GLN A 271 -15.60 -23.73 2.64
C GLN A 271 -17.04 -24.22 2.81
N GLN A 272 -17.79 -23.69 3.79
CA GLN A 272 -19.20 -24.06 3.98
C GLN A 272 -20.05 -23.66 2.77
N GLN A 273 -19.86 -22.44 2.25
CA GLN A 273 -20.55 -22.00 1.02
C GLN A 273 -20.25 -22.91 -0.18
N HIS A 274 -19.00 -23.35 -0.35
CA HIS A 274 -18.66 -24.33 -1.38
C HIS A 274 -19.29 -25.73 -1.15
N SER A 275 -19.59 -26.10 0.09
CA SER A 275 -20.33 -27.33 0.42
C SER A 275 -21.82 -27.20 0.11
N ASP A 276 -22.44 -26.05 0.42
CA ASP A 276 -23.87 -25.81 0.21
C ASP A 276 -24.24 -25.75 -1.30
N TYR A 277 -23.33 -25.29 -2.17
CA TYR A 277 -23.56 -25.38 -3.61
C TYR A 277 -23.41 -26.81 -4.18
N ALA A 278 -22.75 -27.72 -3.46
CA ALA A 278 -22.59 -29.12 -3.88
C ALA A 278 -23.75 -30.03 -3.44
N THR A 279 -24.62 -29.58 -2.53
CA THR A 279 -25.75 -30.34 -1.97
C THR A 279 -27.12 -29.92 -2.51
N ASN A 280 -27.21 -28.82 -3.26
CA ASN A 280 -28.47 -28.30 -3.80
C ASN A 280 -28.82 -28.82 -5.22
N ASP A 281 -28.00 -29.70 -5.81
CA ASP A 281 -28.18 -30.23 -7.17
C ASP A 281 -28.70 -31.69 -7.18
N ASP A 282 -29.64 -32.03 -6.27
CA ASP A 282 -30.24 -33.37 -6.19
C ASP A 282 -31.69 -33.39 -5.63
N SER A 283 -32.49 -32.33 -5.88
CA SER A 283 -33.89 -32.27 -5.41
C SER A 283 -34.92 -31.68 -6.38
N ALA A 284 -34.65 -31.72 -7.69
CA ALA A 284 -35.62 -31.38 -8.73
C ALA A 284 -36.30 -32.65 -9.31
N VAL A 285 -37.15 -33.30 -8.50
CA VAL A 285 -37.95 -34.47 -8.94
C VAL A 285 -39.45 -34.27 -8.66
N ASP A 286 -40.14 -33.82 -9.72
CA ASP A 286 -41.55 -34.08 -10.09
C ASP A 286 -42.76 -33.48 -9.32
N SER A 287 -43.92 -33.47 -10.02
CA SER A 287 -45.30 -33.03 -9.64
C SER A 287 -45.61 -31.53 -9.86
N GLU A 288 -46.66 -31.04 -10.56
CA GLU A 288 -47.83 -31.58 -11.32
C GLU A 288 -48.07 -30.63 -12.54
N ILE A 289 -48.34 -31.04 -13.80
CA ILE A 289 -49.56 -31.59 -14.45
C ILE A 289 -50.79 -30.64 -14.51
N LEU A 290 -51.37 -30.51 -15.73
CA LEU A 290 -52.59 -29.81 -16.21
C LEU A 290 -52.34 -28.49 -16.99
N ASP A 291 -53.01 -28.17 -18.11
CA ASP A 291 -53.68 -28.99 -19.15
C ASP A 291 -54.02 -28.06 -20.34
N GLU A 292 -53.59 -28.32 -21.57
CA GLU A 292 -54.23 -27.75 -22.77
C GLU A 292 -53.91 -28.62 -24.01
N ALA A 293 -54.92 -28.87 -24.86
CA ALA A 293 -54.88 -29.86 -25.93
C ALA A 293 -55.29 -29.27 -27.30
N VAL A 294 -55.11 -30.06 -28.37
CA VAL A 294 -55.53 -29.81 -29.77
C VAL A 294 -54.64 -28.75 -30.46
N ASP A 295 -53.97 -28.94 -31.61
CA ASP A 295 -53.90 -30.00 -32.66
C ASP A 295 -52.45 -29.97 -33.28
N SER A 296 -51.95 -30.76 -34.25
CA SER A 296 -52.52 -31.68 -35.27
C SER A 296 -51.59 -32.85 -35.64
N THR A 297 -52.16 -33.82 -36.35
CA THR A 297 -51.59 -34.78 -37.33
C THR A 297 -50.69 -34.14 -38.42
N GLU A 298 -49.83 -34.80 -39.22
CA GLU A 298 -49.39 -36.21 -39.42
C GLU A 298 -48.16 -36.23 -40.39
N ASN A 299 -47.51 -37.40 -40.56
CA ASN A 299 -46.56 -37.77 -41.64
C ASN A 299 -45.16 -37.08 -41.65
N ALA A 300 -44.07 -37.69 -42.13
CA ALA A 300 -43.91 -38.97 -42.85
C ALA A 300 -42.65 -39.76 -42.42
N LEU A 301 -42.65 -41.07 -42.72
CA LEU A 301 -41.56 -42.02 -42.50
C LEU A 301 -40.37 -41.83 -43.47
N GLY A 302 -39.17 -42.27 -43.06
CA GLY A 302 -38.04 -42.48 -43.98
C GLY A 302 -36.76 -42.99 -43.31
N MET A 303 -36.49 -44.31 -43.46
CA MET A 303 -35.20 -45.00 -43.78
C MET A 303 -33.85 -44.38 -43.35
N ASP A 304 -32.77 -45.11 -43.03
CA ASP A 304 -32.46 -46.53 -42.72
C ASP A 304 -30.94 -46.58 -42.38
N HIS A 305 -30.49 -47.56 -41.59
CA HIS A 305 -29.10 -48.12 -41.60
C HIS A 305 -27.87 -47.19 -41.32
N LEU A 306 -26.69 -47.60 -40.82
CA LEU A 306 -26.12 -48.88 -40.31
C LEU A 306 -24.86 -48.59 -39.43
N ASP A 307 -24.59 -49.50 -38.48
CA ASP A 307 -23.29 -50.00 -37.94
C ASP A 307 -22.02 -49.12 -37.79
N GLY A 308 -21.69 -48.80 -36.53
CA GLY A 308 -20.48 -49.28 -35.79
C GLY A 308 -19.05 -48.90 -36.23
N PRO A 309 -18.00 -49.45 -35.56
CA PRO A 309 -17.88 -49.68 -34.11
C PRO A 309 -16.56 -49.13 -33.50
N THR A 310 -16.46 -49.11 -32.16
CA THR A 310 -15.20 -48.90 -31.39
C THR A 310 -14.34 -50.17 -31.36
N PRO A 311 -13.01 -50.08 -31.08
CA PRO A 311 -12.49 -50.45 -29.74
C PRO A 311 -11.25 -49.63 -29.26
N ARG A 312 -11.15 -49.21 -27.99
CA ARG A 312 -10.48 -49.88 -26.82
C ARG A 312 -8.96 -50.16 -26.93
N TYR A 313 -8.20 -49.69 -25.93
CA TYR A 313 -7.41 -50.42 -24.89
C TYR A 313 -6.49 -49.38 -24.20
N SER A 314 -6.45 -49.09 -22.88
CA SER A 314 -6.62 -49.83 -21.62
C SER A 314 -5.31 -50.37 -21.03
N MET A 315 -4.93 -49.81 -19.85
CA MET A 315 -4.18 -50.43 -18.73
C MET A 315 -2.72 -50.89 -19.01
N ASP A 316 -1.81 -51.00 -18.03
CA ASP A 316 -1.89 -50.84 -16.56
C ASP A 316 -0.49 -50.61 -15.91
N GLN A 317 -0.48 -50.33 -14.59
CA GLN A 317 0.48 -50.77 -13.52
C GLN A 317 2.01 -50.97 -13.76
N SER A 318 2.91 -50.94 -12.77
CA SER A 318 3.02 -50.34 -11.41
C SER A 318 4.40 -50.73 -10.84
N ASP A 319 4.74 -50.24 -9.63
CA ASP A 319 5.72 -50.84 -8.69
C ASP A 319 7.24 -50.79 -9.03
N GLN A 320 8.18 -50.77 -8.07
CA GLN A 320 8.19 -50.47 -6.62
C GLN A 320 9.66 -50.30 -6.13
N PHE A 321 9.82 -49.86 -4.87
CA PHE A 321 11.02 -49.91 -3.99
C PHE A 321 12.27 -49.08 -4.37
N ASP A 322 13.19 -48.75 -3.45
CA ASP A 322 13.06 -48.19 -2.07
C ASP A 322 14.47 -47.83 -1.53
N HIS A 323 14.53 -47.00 -0.49
CA HIS A 323 15.65 -46.80 0.46
C HIS A 323 17.02 -46.34 -0.13
N GLY A 324 17.85 -45.56 0.57
CA GLY A 324 17.67 -44.88 1.85
C GLY A 324 19.02 -44.46 2.47
N ALA A 325 18.97 -43.45 3.34
CA ALA A 325 19.90 -43.19 4.46
C ALA A 325 21.36 -42.71 4.22
N THR A 326 21.64 -41.52 4.84
CA THR A 326 22.79 -41.21 5.74
C THR A 326 24.21 -40.99 5.17
N ALA A 327 25.12 -40.19 5.79
CA ALA A 327 25.04 -39.10 6.79
C ALA A 327 26.45 -38.42 6.92
N GLU A 328 26.55 -37.36 7.73
CA GLU A 328 27.79 -36.69 8.24
C GLU A 328 28.64 -35.96 7.14
N LEU A 329 29.23 -34.78 7.37
CA LEU A 329 29.75 -34.10 8.58
C LEU A 329 29.26 -32.64 8.72
#